data_AF-A0A3B0UH76-F1
#
_entry.id   AF-A0A3B0UH76-F1
#
_cell.length_a   1.000
_cell.length_b   1.000
_cell.length_c   1.000
_cell.angle_alpha   90.00
_cell.angle_beta   90.00
_cell.angle_gamma   90.00
#
_symmetry.space_group_name_H-M   'P 1'
#
loop_
_entity.id
_entity.type
_entity.pdbx_description
1 polymer ?
#
loop_
_entity_poly.entity_id
_entity_poly.type
_entity_poly.pdbx_seq_one_letter_code
_entity_poly.pdbx_strand_id
1 'polypeptide(L)'
;MRSQEYRQIDFQRTHRRGAEDFHNTPTWGIARAIKNLVEEEGPIHKDVVKRRIAGLFQVRMGSRISQKLDDAILNAEMKNGVKANGNFLWSENGKNATLRIYNGGKSKRLIEHIPLQEIALAIIECVQNSISISEDDLVKETARLFGLRATRKVSTKIKRVIRILISANKLTQKSEKILMGL
;
A
#
# COMPACT_ATOMS: atom_id res chain seq x y z
N MET A 1 -6.44 16.05 7.66
CA MET A 1 -6.29 15.84 6.19
C MET A 1 -7.44 14.94 5.70
N ARG A 2 -7.93 15.03 4.45
CA ARG A 2 -9.10 14.21 4.05
C ARG A 2 -8.66 12.74 3.84
N SER A 3 -8.93 11.87 4.80
CA SER A 3 -8.70 10.43 4.68
C SER A 3 -9.69 9.80 3.69
N GLN A 4 -9.29 8.67 3.10
CA GLN A 4 -10.14 7.88 2.22
C GLN A 4 -10.27 6.46 2.78
N GLU A 5 -11.37 5.78 2.49
CA GLU A 5 -11.49 4.37 2.84
C GLU A 5 -10.60 3.52 1.93
N TYR A 6 -9.91 2.54 2.50
CA TYR A 6 -9.25 1.54 1.65
C TYR A 6 -10.30 0.62 1.03
N ARG A 7 -10.50 0.73 -0.29
CA ARG A 7 -11.40 -0.13 -1.06
C ARG A 7 -10.59 -1.00 -2.02
N GLN A 8 -10.84 -2.30 -1.97
CA GLN A 8 -10.40 -3.23 -2.99
C GLN A 8 -11.34 -3.14 -4.19
N ILE A 9 -10.79 -2.81 -5.36
CA ILE A 9 -11.57 -2.85 -6.60
C ILE A 9 -11.86 -4.29 -6.97
N ASP A 10 -13.15 -4.52 -7.22
CA ASP A 10 -13.63 -5.78 -7.72
C ASP A 10 -13.61 -5.77 -9.26
N PHE A 11 -12.61 -6.42 -9.83
CA PHE A 11 -12.46 -6.55 -11.28
C PHE A 11 -13.26 -7.75 -11.86
N GLN A 12 -14.14 -8.42 -11.08
CA GLN A 12 -14.96 -9.58 -11.48
C GLN A 12 -15.88 -9.34 -12.70
N ARG A 13 -15.96 -8.12 -13.22
CA ARG A 13 -16.75 -7.77 -14.41
C ARG A 13 -16.06 -8.04 -15.76
N THR A 14 -14.79 -8.44 -15.76
CA THR A 14 -14.07 -8.78 -17.01
C THR A 14 -14.21 -10.26 -17.34
N HIS A 15 -14.63 -10.57 -18.57
CA HIS A 15 -14.98 -11.91 -19.07
C HIS A 15 -13.81 -12.91 -19.18
N ARG A 16 -12.62 -12.63 -18.61
CA ARG A 16 -11.45 -13.52 -18.71
C ARG A 16 -11.48 -14.53 -17.58
N ARG A 17 -11.60 -15.83 -17.89
CA ARG A 17 -11.82 -16.88 -16.91
C ARG A 17 -10.86 -18.05 -17.13
N GLY A 18 -10.06 -18.34 -16.10
CA GLY A 18 -9.34 -19.61 -15.97
C GLY A 18 -7.86 -19.57 -16.32
N ALA A 19 -7.18 -20.68 -16.02
CA ALA A 19 -5.74 -20.83 -16.22
C ALA A 19 -5.35 -20.71 -17.70
N GLU A 20 -6.15 -21.25 -18.62
CA GLU A 20 -5.92 -21.18 -20.05
C GLU A 20 -5.88 -19.73 -20.55
N ASP A 21 -6.87 -18.92 -20.16
CA ASP A 21 -6.90 -17.48 -20.46
C ASP A 21 -5.68 -16.75 -19.89
N PHE A 22 -5.25 -17.07 -18.67
CA PHE A 22 -4.04 -16.48 -18.10
C PHE A 22 -2.79 -16.85 -18.91
N HIS A 23 -2.67 -18.12 -19.30
CA HIS A 23 -1.53 -18.61 -20.08
C HIS A 23 -1.48 -17.98 -21.46
N ASN A 24 -2.61 -17.87 -22.14
CA ASN A 24 -2.75 -17.30 -23.48
C ASN A 24 -2.71 -15.76 -23.48
N THR A 25 -3.02 -15.11 -22.34
CA THR A 25 -2.91 -13.65 -22.26
C THR A 25 -1.45 -13.24 -22.39
N PRO A 26 -1.08 -12.41 -23.38
CA PRO A 26 0.29 -11.96 -23.54
C PRO A 26 0.70 -11.03 -22.39
N THR A 27 1.99 -10.98 -22.08
CA THR A 27 2.54 -10.20 -20.95
C THR A 27 2.10 -8.73 -20.96
N TRP A 28 2.04 -8.08 -22.12
CA TRP A 28 1.56 -6.71 -22.26
C TRP A 28 0.08 -6.54 -21.86
N GLY A 29 -0.74 -7.58 -22.08
CA GLY A 29 -2.16 -7.58 -21.69
C GLY A 29 -2.32 -7.63 -20.18
N ILE A 30 -1.46 -8.39 -19.50
CA ILE A 30 -1.39 -8.43 -18.03
C ILE A 30 -0.82 -7.10 -17.51
N ALA A 31 0.22 -6.54 -18.15
CA ALA A 31 0.80 -5.24 -17.80
C ALA A 31 -0.23 -4.11 -17.85
N ARG A 32 -1.13 -4.11 -18.83
CA ARG A 32 -2.25 -3.16 -18.91
C ARG A 32 -3.23 -3.32 -17.73
N ALA A 33 -3.56 -4.56 -17.34
CA ALA A 33 -4.40 -4.79 -16.17
C ALA A 33 -3.72 -4.32 -14.87
N ILE A 34 -2.39 -4.50 -14.76
CA ILE A 34 -1.59 -3.98 -13.64
C ILE A 34 -1.62 -2.44 -13.63
N LYS A 35 -1.42 -1.78 -14.78
CA LYS A 35 -1.52 -0.32 -14.88
C LYS A 35 -2.86 0.19 -14.33
N ASN A 36 -3.97 -0.37 -14.80
CA ASN A 36 -5.30 0.04 -14.34
C ASN A 36 -5.45 -0.16 -12.81
N LEU A 37 -4.98 -1.30 -12.29
CA LEU A 37 -4.99 -1.55 -10.84
C LEU A 37 -4.15 -0.52 -10.06
N VAL A 38 -3.00 -0.11 -10.60
CA VAL A 38 -2.11 0.88 -9.98
C VAL A 38 -2.65 2.30 -10.11
N GLU A 39 -3.34 2.65 -11.19
CA GLU A 39 -3.99 3.96 -11.35
C GLU A 39 -5.08 4.17 -10.30
N GLU A 40 -5.81 3.12 -9.99
CA GLU A 40 -6.92 3.19 -9.05
C GLU A 40 -6.51 2.96 -7.59
N GLU A 41 -5.58 2.04 -7.32
CA GLU A 41 -5.17 1.66 -5.96
C GLU A 41 -3.73 2.03 -5.62
N GLY A 42 -3.03 2.75 -6.50
CA GLY A 42 -1.68 3.23 -6.25
C GLY A 42 -1.64 4.16 -5.02
N PRO A 43 -0.58 4.11 -4.22
CA PRO A 43 0.52 3.14 -4.24
C PRO A 43 0.12 1.73 -3.77
N ILE A 44 0.52 0.68 -4.48
CA ILE A 44 0.14 -0.72 -4.18
C ILE A 44 1.35 -1.67 -4.16
N HIS A 45 1.40 -2.58 -3.18
CA HIS A 45 2.52 -3.53 -3.05
C HIS A 45 2.50 -4.59 -4.16
N LYS A 46 3.68 -4.98 -4.68
CA LYS A 46 3.82 -5.98 -5.76
C LYS A 46 3.10 -7.30 -5.43
N ASP A 47 3.20 -7.82 -4.21
CA ASP A 47 2.46 -9.04 -3.80
C ASP A 47 0.93 -8.88 -3.76
N VAL A 48 0.44 -7.67 -3.52
CA VAL A 48 -1.00 -7.39 -3.57
C VAL A 48 -1.46 -7.36 -5.02
N VAL A 49 -0.67 -6.75 -5.91
CA VAL A 49 -0.90 -6.75 -7.36
C VAL A 49 -0.96 -8.19 -7.88
N LYS A 50 0.06 -9.00 -7.59
CA LYS A 50 0.11 -10.40 -8.02
C LYS A 50 -1.12 -11.19 -7.60
N ARG A 51 -1.51 -11.09 -6.32
CA ARG A 51 -2.70 -11.79 -5.81
C ARG A 51 -4.00 -11.32 -6.44
N ARG A 52 -4.12 -10.04 -6.76
CA ARG A 52 -5.31 -9.48 -7.43
C ARG A 52 -5.42 -9.92 -8.87
N ILE A 53 -4.32 -9.86 -9.61
CA ILE A 53 -4.29 -10.36 -10.98
C ILE A 53 -4.52 -11.89 -10.98
N ALA A 54 -3.89 -12.65 -10.09
CA ALA A 54 -4.16 -14.09 -10.00
C ALA A 54 -5.62 -14.40 -9.66
N GLY A 55 -6.21 -13.64 -8.74
CA GLY A 55 -7.63 -13.74 -8.39
C GLY A 55 -8.57 -13.40 -9.56
N LEU A 56 -8.17 -12.48 -10.43
CA LEU A 56 -8.92 -12.13 -11.63
C LEU A 56 -9.05 -13.30 -12.61
N PHE A 57 -7.96 -14.00 -12.84
CA PHE A 57 -7.94 -15.18 -13.70
C PHE A 57 -8.33 -16.47 -12.96
N GLN A 58 -8.60 -16.38 -11.65
CA GLN A 58 -8.87 -17.53 -10.77
C GLN A 58 -7.75 -18.58 -10.79
N VAL A 59 -6.50 -18.14 -10.89
CA VAL A 59 -5.32 -19.01 -10.93
C VAL A 59 -4.63 -19.10 -9.57
N ARG A 60 -4.08 -20.28 -9.27
CA ARG A 60 -3.24 -20.47 -8.08
C ARG A 60 -1.87 -19.82 -8.28
N MET A 61 -1.40 -19.10 -7.27
CA MET A 61 -0.04 -18.57 -7.23
C MET A 61 0.99 -19.71 -7.11
N GLY A 62 1.49 -20.19 -8.25
CA GLY A 62 2.68 -21.06 -8.36
C GLY A 62 3.87 -20.32 -8.96
N SER A 63 5.04 -20.96 -9.02
CA SER A 63 6.29 -20.34 -9.51
C SER A 63 6.15 -19.75 -10.92
N ARG A 64 5.59 -20.50 -11.87
CA ARG A 64 5.37 -20.05 -13.25
C ARG A 64 4.43 -18.83 -13.34
N ILE A 65 3.35 -18.83 -12.56
CA ILE A 65 2.39 -17.73 -12.51
C ILE A 65 3.05 -16.49 -11.90
N SER A 66 3.81 -16.66 -10.80
CA SER A 66 4.55 -15.56 -10.20
C SER A 66 5.54 -14.96 -11.17
N GLN A 67 6.33 -15.78 -11.87
CA GLN A 67 7.33 -15.29 -12.84
C GLN A 67 6.66 -14.48 -13.96
N LYS A 68 5.58 -15.00 -14.55
CA LYS A 68 4.85 -14.26 -15.60
C LYS A 68 4.29 -12.93 -15.09
N LEU A 69 3.85 -12.87 -13.83
CA LEU A 69 3.40 -11.63 -13.20
C LEU A 69 4.55 -10.67 -12.91
N ASP A 70 5.73 -11.17 -12.53
CA ASP A 70 6.94 -10.36 -12.38
C ASP A 70 7.34 -9.73 -13.72
N ASP A 71 7.35 -10.52 -14.80
CA ASP A 71 7.63 -10.03 -16.15
C ASP A 71 6.59 -8.98 -16.61
N ALA A 72 5.32 -9.18 -16.24
CA ALA A 72 4.25 -8.22 -16.52
C ALA A 72 4.38 -6.92 -15.72
N ILE A 73 4.85 -6.99 -14.46
CA ILE A 73 5.17 -5.80 -13.65
C ILE A 73 6.30 -5.03 -14.32
N LEU A 74 7.40 -5.70 -14.71
CA LEU A 74 8.51 -5.06 -15.42
C LEU A 74 8.07 -4.41 -16.74
N ASN A 75 7.20 -5.10 -17.49
CA ASN A 75 6.64 -4.55 -18.72
C ASN A 75 5.80 -3.29 -18.45
N ALA A 76 4.99 -3.29 -17.38
CA ALA A 76 4.20 -2.14 -16.99
C ALA A 76 5.08 -0.96 -16.57
N GLU A 77 6.18 -1.22 -15.86
CA GLU A 77 7.17 -0.23 -15.46
C GLU A 77 7.83 0.44 -16.69
N MET A 78 8.18 -0.34 -17.70
CA MET A 78 8.88 0.17 -18.90
C MET A 78 7.95 0.88 -19.90
N LYS A 79 6.71 0.42 -20.06
CA LYS A 79 5.89 0.77 -21.24
C LYS A 79 4.52 1.35 -20.91
N ASN A 80 4.10 1.37 -19.65
CA ASN A 80 2.71 1.66 -19.28
C ASN A 80 2.56 2.74 -18.21
N GLY A 81 3.59 3.56 -17.94
CA GLY A 81 3.47 4.64 -16.97
C GLY A 81 3.24 4.15 -15.54
N VAL A 82 3.83 3.01 -15.18
CA VAL A 82 3.90 2.53 -13.80
C VAL A 82 5.29 2.83 -13.26
N LYS A 83 5.40 3.36 -12.04
CA LYS A 83 6.68 3.66 -11.40
C LYS A 83 6.86 2.74 -10.20
N ALA A 84 7.97 2.02 -10.13
CA ALA A 84 8.33 1.28 -8.94
C ALA A 84 9.13 2.13 -7.97
N ASN A 85 8.79 2.05 -6.68
CA ASN A 85 9.61 2.54 -5.58
C ASN A 85 9.72 1.41 -4.55
N GLY A 86 10.84 0.68 -4.60
CA GLY A 86 10.99 -0.59 -3.89
C GLY A 86 9.91 -1.59 -4.27
N ASN A 87 9.17 -2.10 -3.27
CA ASN A 87 8.11 -3.09 -3.47
C ASN A 87 6.73 -2.49 -3.79
N PHE A 88 6.65 -1.18 -4.02
CA PHE A 88 5.40 -0.50 -4.32
C PHE A 88 5.37 0.01 -5.75
N LEU A 89 4.22 -0.15 -6.41
CA LEU A 89 3.91 0.38 -7.72
C LEU A 89 3.06 1.64 -7.57
N TRP A 90 3.41 2.67 -8.33
CA TRP A 90 2.80 3.99 -8.36
C TRP A 90 2.33 4.29 -9.78
N SER A 91 1.23 5.03 -9.91
CA SER A 91 0.82 5.55 -11.22
C SER A 91 1.75 6.69 -11.61
N GLU A 92 1.99 6.88 -12.91
CA GLU A 92 2.86 7.94 -13.42
C GLU A 92 2.43 9.35 -12.98
N ASN A 93 1.12 9.55 -12.83
CA ASN A 93 0.47 10.79 -12.38
C ASN A 93 0.38 10.91 -10.85
N GLY A 94 0.57 9.81 -10.12
CA GLY A 94 0.41 9.76 -8.66
C GLY A 94 1.65 10.28 -7.94
N LYS A 95 1.71 11.58 -7.65
CA LYS A 95 2.83 12.17 -6.90
C LYS A 95 2.71 12.06 -5.37
N ASN A 96 1.51 11.84 -4.83
CA ASN A 96 1.29 11.80 -3.38
C ASN A 96 0.46 10.59 -2.96
N ALA A 97 0.92 9.86 -1.94
CA ALA A 97 0.08 8.87 -1.27
C ALA A 97 -1.12 9.57 -0.61
N THR A 98 -2.25 8.87 -0.53
CA THR A 98 -3.42 9.30 0.25
C THR A 98 -3.55 8.43 1.49
N LEU A 99 -3.97 9.00 2.61
CA LEU A 99 -4.22 8.21 3.82
C LEU A 99 -5.45 7.33 3.61
N ARG A 100 -5.22 6.02 3.42
CA ARG A 100 -6.31 5.04 3.25
C ARG A 100 -6.53 4.23 4.52
N ILE A 101 -7.57 4.60 5.26
CA ILE A 101 -7.91 4.00 6.55
C ILE A 101 -8.75 2.73 6.38
N TYR A 102 -8.67 1.86 7.38
CA TYR A 102 -9.53 0.70 7.49
C TYR A 102 -10.90 1.11 8.04
N ASN A 103 -11.98 0.72 7.36
CA ASN A 103 -13.36 1.08 7.71
C ASN A 103 -14.17 -0.09 8.30
N GLY A 104 -13.52 -1.18 8.73
CA GLY A 104 -14.23 -2.37 9.23
C GLY A 104 -14.56 -3.43 8.16
N GLY A 105 -14.27 -3.17 6.88
CA GLY A 105 -14.53 -4.10 5.77
C GLY A 105 -13.56 -5.27 5.64
N LYS A 106 -13.71 -6.08 4.58
CA LYS A 106 -12.89 -7.29 4.34
C LYS A 106 -11.45 -7.02 3.86
N SER A 107 -11.12 -5.78 3.52
CA SER A 107 -9.87 -5.42 2.83
C SER A 107 -8.74 -4.99 3.78
N LYS A 108 -8.56 -5.69 4.90
CA LYS A 108 -7.48 -5.38 5.85
C LYS A 108 -6.11 -5.67 5.24
N ARG A 109 -5.24 -4.65 5.16
CA ARG A 109 -3.87 -4.78 4.63
C ARG A 109 -2.90 -5.21 5.74
N LEU A 110 -1.93 -6.04 5.39
CA LEU A 110 -0.74 -6.25 6.22
C LEU A 110 0.10 -4.98 6.24
N ILE A 111 0.82 -4.72 7.33
CA ILE A 111 1.62 -3.50 7.46
C ILE A 111 2.69 -3.41 6.37
N GLU A 112 3.22 -4.53 5.89
CA GLU A 112 4.19 -4.61 4.78
C GLU A 112 3.61 -4.07 3.49
N HIS A 113 2.30 -4.24 3.28
CA HIS A 113 1.58 -3.79 2.09
C HIS A 113 1.09 -2.34 2.18
N ILE A 114 1.42 -1.63 3.28
CA ILE A 114 1.11 -0.22 3.45
C ILE A 114 2.42 0.57 3.21
N PRO A 115 2.42 1.53 2.27
CA PRO A 115 3.60 2.33 1.97
C PRO A 115 3.94 3.26 3.14
N LEU A 116 5.23 3.60 3.28
CA LEU A 116 5.70 4.44 4.38
C LEU A 116 5.04 5.83 4.37
N GLN A 117 4.72 6.33 3.17
CA GLN A 117 4.04 7.60 2.98
C GLN A 117 2.62 7.58 3.59
N GLU A 118 1.87 6.49 3.43
CA GLU A 118 0.56 6.36 4.09
C GLU A 118 0.69 6.28 5.61
N ILE A 119 1.69 5.55 6.10
CA ILE A 119 1.97 5.46 7.54
C ILE A 119 2.35 6.84 8.08
N ALA A 120 3.14 7.62 7.34
CA ALA A 120 3.52 8.97 7.73
C ALA A 120 2.29 9.89 7.83
N LEU A 121 1.40 9.81 6.85
CA LEU A 121 0.14 10.54 6.86
C LEU A 121 -0.75 10.14 8.04
N ALA A 122 -0.81 8.85 8.39
CA ALA A 122 -1.55 8.37 9.56
C ALA A 122 -0.94 8.87 10.88
N ILE A 123 0.39 8.86 10.99
CA ILE A 123 1.10 9.39 12.16
C ILE A 123 0.80 10.88 12.33
N ILE A 124 0.91 11.67 11.24
CA ILE A 124 0.63 13.10 11.27
C ILE A 124 -0.81 13.34 11.71
N GLU A 125 -1.78 12.59 11.19
CA GLU A 125 -3.18 12.69 11.60
C GLU A 125 -3.37 12.38 13.09
N CYS A 126 -2.73 11.33 13.64
CA CYS A 126 -2.77 11.02 15.08
C CYS A 126 -2.17 12.14 15.94
N VAL A 127 -1.01 12.69 15.56
CA VAL A 127 -0.35 13.78 16.30
C VAL A 127 -1.12 15.08 16.17
N GLN A 128 -1.74 15.38 15.03
CA GLN A 128 -2.59 16.57 14.89
C GLN A 128 -3.84 16.51 15.78
N ASN A 129 -4.41 15.31 15.94
CA ASN A 129 -5.58 15.10 16.81
C ASN A 129 -5.21 15.01 18.30
N SER A 130 -3.92 15.01 18.64
CA SER A 130 -3.41 14.90 20.02
C SER A 130 -2.39 16.00 20.29
N ILE A 131 -2.69 16.97 21.16
CA ILE A 131 -1.77 18.09 21.49
C ILE A 131 -0.33 17.60 21.74
N SER A 132 -0.19 16.46 22.44
CA SER A 132 1.04 15.68 22.53
C SER A 132 0.71 14.20 22.78
N ILE A 133 1.56 13.28 22.31
CA ILE A 133 1.32 11.84 22.45
C ILE A 133 2.61 11.08 22.76
N SER A 134 2.54 10.01 23.56
CA SER A 134 3.70 9.14 23.79
C SER A 134 4.03 8.36 22.51
N GLU A 135 5.30 7.93 22.32
CA GLU A 135 5.65 7.11 21.15
C GLU A 135 4.83 5.81 21.10
N ASP A 136 4.63 5.16 22.23
CA ASP A 136 3.92 3.88 22.30
C ASP A 136 2.43 4.03 22.02
N ASP A 137 1.79 5.11 22.47
CA ASP A 137 0.39 5.37 22.15
C ASP A 137 0.22 5.78 20.69
N LEU A 138 1.13 6.62 20.16
CA LEU A 138 1.14 6.98 18.74
C LEU A 138 1.23 5.76 17.84
N VAL A 139 2.04 4.76 18.21
CA VAL A 139 2.12 3.48 17.51
C VAL A 139 0.79 2.74 17.54
N LYS A 140 0.13 2.64 18.71
CA LYS A 140 -1.16 1.95 18.85
C LYS A 140 -2.25 2.65 18.04
N GLU A 141 -2.33 3.97 18.09
CA GLU A 141 -3.34 4.75 17.35
C GLU A 141 -3.13 4.66 15.85
N THR A 142 -1.88 4.82 15.39
CA THR A 142 -1.53 4.66 13.98
C THR A 142 -1.90 3.26 13.47
N ALA A 143 -1.59 2.20 14.24
CA ALA A 143 -1.96 0.84 13.87
C ALA A 143 -3.49 0.66 13.77
N ARG A 144 -4.25 1.30 14.68
CA ARG A 144 -5.72 1.25 14.71
C ARG A 144 -6.34 1.86 13.46
N LEU A 145 -5.79 2.95 12.92
CA LEU A 145 -6.26 3.54 11.66
C LEU A 145 -6.20 2.57 10.48
N PHE A 146 -5.28 1.60 10.51
CA PHE A 146 -5.16 0.53 9.51
C PHE A 146 -5.86 -0.77 9.92
N GLY A 147 -6.61 -0.77 11.02
CA GLY A 147 -7.29 -1.95 11.57
C GLY A 147 -6.33 -2.98 12.17
N LEU A 148 -5.07 -2.62 12.45
CA LEU A 148 -4.01 -3.50 12.91
C LEU A 148 -3.81 -3.40 14.43
N ARG A 149 -3.28 -4.48 15.03
CA ARG A 149 -2.76 -4.46 16.41
C ARG A 149 -1.27 -4.07 16.37
N ALA A 150 -0.79 -3.41 17.42
CA ALA A 150 0.61 -3.00 17.57
C ALA A 150 1.54 -4.19 17.93
N THR A 151 1.59 -5.19 17.05
CA THR A 151 2.54 -6.31 17.18
C THR A 151 3.97 -5.82 16.93
N ARG A 152 4.99 -6.59 17.33
CA ARG A 152 6.40 -6.24 17.12
C ARG A 152 6.69 -5.73 15.70
N LYS A 153 6.21 -6.45 14.68
CA LYS A 153 6.40 -6.10 13.26
C LYS A 153 5.76 -4.76 12.88
N VAL A 154 4.51 -4.55 13.32
CA VAL A 154 3.75 -3.32 13.07
C VAL A 154 4.44 -2.14 13.76
N SER A 155 4.75 -2.31 15.04
CA SER A 155 5.41 -1.29 15.86
C SER A 155 6.77 -0.90 15.30
N THR A 156 7.61 -1.87 14.90
CA THR A 156 8.92 -1.58 14.29
C THR A 156 8.78 -0.74 13.02
N LYS A 157 7.81 -1.07 12.15
CA LYS A 157 7.61 -0.31 10.91
C LYS A 157 7.07 1.10 11.18
N ILE A 158 6.14 1.28 12.12
CA ILE A 158 5.62 2.60 12.49
C ILE A 158 6.71 3.44 13.16
N LYS A 159 7.45 2.90 14.15
CA LYS A 159 8.57 3.59 14.82
C LYS A 159 9.64 4.04 13.83
N ARG A 160 9.92 3.24 12.78
CA ARG A 160 10.81 3.67 11.69
C ARG A 160 10.29 4.92 10.98
N VAL A 161 9.00 5.00 10.69
CA VAL A 161 8.40 6.17 10.02
C VAL A 161 8.37 7.39 10.95
N ILE A 162 8.12 7.21 12.25
CA ILE A 162 8.26 8.27 13.25
C ILE A 162 9.66 8.89 13.18
N ARG A 163 10.71 8.07 13.21
CA ARG A 163 12.10 8.55 13.11
C ARG A 163 12.37 9.29 11.80
N ILE A 164 11.84 8.80 10.67
CA ILE A 164 11.94 9.51 9.38
C ILE A 164 11.31 10.90 9.48
N LEU A 165 10.12 11.00 10.08
CA LEU A 165 9.42 12.28 10.23
C LEU A 165 10.14 13.25 11.18
N ILE A 166 10.74 12.74 12.27
CA ILE A 166 11.58 13.54 13.16
C ILE A 166 12.80 14.05 12.41
N SER A 167 13.52 13.18 11.67
CA SER A 167 14.70 13.58 10.90
C SER A 167 14.38 14.60 9.78
N ALA A 168 13.14 14.61 9.30
CA ALA A 168 12.65 15.55 8.31
C ALA A 168 12.02 16.82 8.92
N ASN A 169 12.18 17.04 10.24
CA ASN A 169 11.59 18.14 11.01
C ASN A 169 10.05 18.25 10.89
N LYS A 170 9.36 17.16 10.54
CA LYS A 170 7.89 17.12 10.48
C LYS A 170 7.27 16.82 11.84
N LEU A 171 8.01 16.13 12.69
CA LEU A 171 7.69 15.88 14.08
C LEU A 171 8.86 16.31 14.95
N THR A 172 8.59 16.57 16.23
CA THR A 172 9.62 16.80 17.25
C THR A 172 9.35 15.91 18.45
N GLN A 173 10.41 15.36 19.03
CA GLN A 173 10.35 14.62 20.28
C GLN A 173 10.90 15.51 21.40
N LYS A 174 10.07 15.81 22.40
CA LYS A 174 10.45 16.52 23.63
C LYS A 174 10.16 15.61 24.81
N SER A 175 11.21 15.23 25.55
CA SER A 175 11.13 14.21 26.59
C SER A 175 10.49 12.92 26.03
N GLU A 176 9.42 12.41 26.64
CA GLU A 176 8.72 11.20 26.19
C GLU A 176 7.52 11.47 25.26
N LYS A 177 7.34 12.73 24.81
CA LYS A 177 6.21 13.14 23.99
C LYS A 177 6.64 13.52 22.58
N ILE A 178 5.80 13.15 21.62
CA ILE A 178 5.90 13.50 20.20
C ILE A 178 4.86 14.57 19.89
N LEU A 179 5.30 15.56 19.12
CA LEU A 179 4.57 16.77 18.75
C LEU A 179 4.78 17.04 17.26
N MET A 180 3.97 17.92 16.68
CA MET A 180 4.26 18.47 15.35
C MET A 180 5.58 19.26 15.37
N GLY A 181 6.35 19.17 14.29
CA GLY A 181 7.53 20.00 14.09
C GLY A 181 7.15 21.47 13.90
N LEU A 182 7.98 22.38 14.41
CA LEU A 182 7.88 23.83 14.25
C LEU A 182 8.54 24.28 12.95
#